data_AF-A0A2G4DT06-F1
#
_entry.id   AF-A0A2G4DT06-F1
#
_cell.length_a   1.000
_cell.length_b   1.000
_cell.length_c   1.000
_cell.angle_alpha   90.00
_cell.angle_beta   90.00
_cell.angle_gamma   90.00
#
_symmetry.space_group_name_H-M   'P 1'
#
loop_
_entity.id
_entity.type
_entity.pdbx_description
1 polymer ?
#
loop_
_entity_poly.entity_id
_entity_poly.type
_entity_poly.pdbx_seq_one_letter_code
_entity_poly.pdbx_strand_id
1 'polypeptide(L)' 'MRARGGELIVFADEQAGLVNGEGTHVVSMPHILDALTPILYTIPLQLLSYYVAVLKGTDVDQPRNLAKSVTVE' A
#
# COMPACT_ATOMS: atom_id res chain seq x y z
N MET A 1 -13.41 -12.55 -16.60
CA MET A 1 -13.85 -11.44 -17.47
C MET A 1 -13.33 -10.12 -16.88
N ARG A 2 -12.15 -9.64 -17.28
CA ARG A 2 -11.68 -8.27 -16.99
C ARG A 2 -11.67 -7.50 -18.30
N ALA A 3 -12.69 -6.69 -18.54
CA ALA A 3 -12.93 -6.07 -19.84
C ALA A 3 -11.92 -4.98 -20.25
N ARG A 4 -10.97 -4.60 -19.37
CA ARG A 4 -10.05 -3.47 -19.58
C ARG A 4 -8.59 -3.73 -19.13
N GLY A 5 -8.19 -4.99 -18.89
CA GLY A 5 -6.82 -5.29 -18.45
C GLY A 5 -6.44 -4.72 -17.08
N GLY A 6 -7.39 -4.63 -16.15
CA GLY A 6 -7.10 -4.15 -14.80
C GLY A 6 -6.17 -5.11 -14.06
N GLU A 7 -5.17 -4.55 -13.38
CA GLU A 7 -4.23 -5.25 -12.51
C GLU A 7 -4.71 -5.15 -11.05
N LEU A 8 -4.55 -6.23 -10.29
CA LEU A 8 -4.86 -6.28 -8.86
C LEU A 8 -3.59 -6.53 -8.07
N ILE A 9 -3.29 -5.66 -7.11
CA ILE A 9 -2.21 -5.86 -6.14
C ILE A 9 -2.86 -6.16 -4.79
N VAL A 10 -2.64 -7.37 -4.27
CA VAL A 10 -3.26 -7.87 -3.05
C VAL A 10 -2.18 -8.04 -1.98
N PHE A 11 -2.29 -7.28 -0.89
CA PHE A 11 -1.57 -7.59 0.35
C PHE A 11 -2.39 -8.63 1.09
N ALA A 12 -1.84 -9.81 1.34
CA ALA A 12 -2.58 -10.92 1.91
C ALA A 12 -1.73 -11.70 2.91
N ASP A 13 -2.39 -12.25 3.93
CA ASP A 13 -1.78 -13.17 4.88
C ASP A 13 -1.18 -14.36 4.12
N GLU A 14 0.03 -14.76 4.47
CA GLU A 14 0.73 -15.92 3.89
C GLU A 14 -0.09 -17.22 4.01
N GLN A 15 -0.97 -17.32 5.02
CA GLN A 15 -1.86 -18.47 5.24
C GLN A 15 -3.15 -18.39 4.43
N ALA A 16 -3.42 -17.29 3.71
CA ALA A 16 -4.63 -17.14 2.90
C ALA A 16 -4.65 -18.02 1.63
N GLY A 17 -3.52 -18.65 1.29
CA GLY A 17 -3.40 -19.52 0.12
C GLY A 17 -3.54 -18.78 -1.21
N LEU A 18 -3.40 -17.45 -1.22
CA LEU A 18 -3.44 -16.64 -2.43
C LEU A 18 -2.10 -16.72 -3.16
N VAL A 19 -2.17 -16.89 -4.47
CA VAL A 19 -1.00 -16.99 -5.36
C VAL A 19 -1.11 -15.97 -6.48
N ASN A 20 0.03 -15.63 -7.08
CA ASN A 20 0.05 -14.82 -8.29
C ASN A 20 -0.76 -15.51 -9.40
N GLY A 21 -1.52 -14.73 -10.15
CA GLY A 21 -2.33 -15.20 -11.27
C GLY A 21 -2.37 -14.16 -12.37
N GLU A 22 -3.09 -14.46 -13.46
CA GLU A 22 -3.25 -13.50 -14.55
C GLU A 22 -3.89 -12.20 -14.04
N GLY A 23 -3.18 -11.10 -14.19
CA GLY A 23 -3.56 -9.77 -13.70
C GLY A 23 -3.58 -9.62 -12.17
N THR A 24 -3.08 -10.58 -11.41
CA THR A 24 -3.15 -10.54 -9.94
C THR A 24 -1.77 -10.78 -9.33
N HIS A 25 -1.31 -9.78 -8.60
CA HIS A 25 -0.04 -9.75 -7.89
C HIS A 25 -0.29 -9.84 -6.39
N VAL A 26 0.22 -10.89 -5.75
CA VAL A 26 0.06 -11.11 -4.30
C VAL A 26 1.36 -10.74 -3.60
N VAL A 27 1.25 -9.81 -2.65
CA VAL A 27 2.30 -9.46 -1.68
C VAL A 27 1.98 -10.20 -0.39
N SER A 28 2.79 -11.21 -0.09
CA SER A 28 2.65 -12.03 1.11
C SER A 28 2.98 -11.21 2.36
N MET A 29 2.05 -11.18 3.31
CA MET A 29 2.18 -10.55 4.62
C MET A 29 2.33 -11.63 5.69
N PRO A 30 3.16 -11.42 6.72
CA PRO A 30 3.30 -12.39 7.79
C PRO A 30 2.00 -12.52 8.58
N HIS A 31 1.71 -13.73 9.05
CA HIS A 31 0.58 -13.95 9.93
C HIS A 31 0.80 -13.27 11.29
N ILE A 32 -0.24 -12.61 11.82
CA ILE A 32 -0.21 -11.94 13.12
C ILE A 32 -1.60 -11.99 13.78
N LEU A 33 -1.66 -11.69 15.08
CA LEU A 33 -2.92 -11.50 15.81
C LEU A 33 -3.82 -10.48 15.09
N ASP A 34 -5.08 -10.85 14.87
CA ASP A 34 -6.10 -10.06 14.17
C ASP A 34 -6.19 -8.60 14.68
N ALA A 35 -6.06 -8.40 15.99
CA ALA A 35 -6.11 -7.07 16.60
C ALA A 35 -4.98 -6.13 16.14
N LEU A 36 -3.85 -6.67 15.68
CA LEU A 36 -2.68 -5.92 15.20
C LEU A 36 -2.61 -5.83 13.68
N THR A 37 -3.43 -6.61 12.95
CA THR A 37 -3.47 -6.62 11.49
C THR A 37 -3.60 -5.22 10.86
N PRO A 38 -4.47 -4.30 11.36
CA PRO A 38 -4.56 -2.95 10.78
C PRO A 38 -3.26 -2.14 10.90
N ILE A 39 -2.52 -2.32 11.99
CA ILE A 39 -1.24 -1.64 12.23
C ILE A 39 -0.20 -2.19 11.25
N LEU A 40 -0.06 -3.51 11.17
CA LEU A 40 0.91 -4.15 10.28
C LEU A 40 0.66 -3.80 8.81
N TYR A 41 -0.60 -3.85 8.37
CA TYR A 41 -0.97 -3.58 6.97
C TYR A 41 -0.84 -2.10 6.58
N THR A 42 -0.73 -1.19 7.54
CA THR A 42 -0.44 0.23 7.25
C THR A 42 1.00 0.44 6.78
N ILE A 43 1.96 -0.32 7.32
CA ILE A 43 3.39 -0.20 7.00
C ILE A 43 3.70 -0.38 5.50
N PRO A 44 3.28 -1.47 4.81
CA PRO A 44 3.57 -1.63 3.39
C PRO A 44 2.90 -0.56 2.52
N LEU A 45 1.76 -0.02 2.93
CA LEU A 45 1.08 1.06 2.19
C LEU A 45 1.82 2.40 2.33
N GLN A 46 2.37 2.67 3.52
CA GLN A 46 3.27 3.81 3.73
C GLN A 46 4.53 3.68 2.88
N LEU A 47 5.15 2.49 2.86
CA LEU A 47 6.34 2.22 2.05
C LEU A 47 6.04 2.31 0.55
N LEU A 48 4.90 1.79 0.08
CA LEU A 48 4.48 1.93 -1.32
C LEU A 48 4.38 3.41 -1.71
N SER A 49 3.74 4.22 -0.87
CA SER A 49 3.61 5.66 -1.11
C SER A 49 4.97 6.36 -1.14
N TYR A 50 5.85 6.03 -0.19
CA TYR A 50 7.22 6.55 -0.13
C TYR A 50 8.02 6.22 -1.39
N TYR A 51 8.09 4.95 -1.79
CA TYR A 51 8.87 4.53 -2.95
C TYR A 51 8.31 5.11 -4.26
N VAL A 52 6.99 5.22 -4.40
CA VAL A 52 6.38 5.91 -5.55
C VAL A 52 6.77 7.39 -5.58
N ALA A 53 6.74 8.08 -4.43
CA ALA A 53 7.12 9.48 -4.34
C ALA A 53 8.60 9.72 -4.69
N VAL A 54 9.50 8.86 -4.19
CA VAL A 54 10.93 8.87 -4.52
C VAL A 54 11.14 8.64 -6.02
N LEU A 55 10.50 7.62 -6.59
CA LEU A 55 10.59 7.32 -8.03
C LEU A 55 10.07 8.46 -8.91
N LYS A 56 9.03 9.16 -8.46
CA LYS A 56 8.45 10.32 -9.15
C LYS A 56 9.23 11.61 -8.93
N GLY A 57 10.24 11.63 -8.04
CA GLY A 57 11.00 12.82 -7.70
C GLY A 57 10.17 13.91 -7.03
N THR A 58 9.07 13.55 -6.35
CA THR A 58 8.25 14.50 -5.59
C THR A 58 8.84 14.72 -4.20
N ASP A 59 8.60 15.91 -3.62
CA ASP A 59 9.01 16.19 -2.25
C ASP A 59 8.21 15.32 -1.26
N VAL A 60 8.91 14.39 -0.62
CA VAL A 60 8.34 13.41 0.31
C VAL A 60 8.00 14.07 1.65
N ASP A 61 8.85 14.96 2.12
CA ASP A 61 8.74 15.57 3.44
C ASP A 61 7.80 16.79 3.44
N GLN A 62 7.72 17.48 2.30
CA GLN A 62 6.90 18.68 2.11
C GLN A 62 6.04 18.57 0.85
N PRO A 63 5.03 17.68 0.84
CA PRO A 63 4.15 17.52 -0.31
C PRO A 63 3.42 18.83 -0.65
N ARG A 64 3.28 19.10 -1.95
CA ARG A 64 2.68 20.33 -2.45
C ARG A 64 1.27 20.55 -1.87
N ASN A 65 0.98 21.79 -1.47
CA ASN A 65 -0.31 22.24 -0.93
C ASN A 65 -0.67 21.70 0.46
N LEU A 66 0.26 21.08 1.18
CA LEU A 66 0.02 20.57 2.53
C LEU A 66 0.90 21.28 3.56
N ALA A 67 0.38 21.35 4.79
CA ALA A 67 1.12 21.74 5.97
C ALA A 67 1.02 20.59 6.99
N LYS A 68 2.03 20.46 7.86
CA LYS A 68 2.04 19.45 8.92
C LYS A 68 0.85 19.59 9.89
N SER A 69 0.39 20.80 10.10
CA SER A 69 -0.79 21.15 10.90
C SER A 69 -1.36 22.46 10.38
N VAL A 70 -2.67 22.53 10.21
CA VAL A 70 -3.37 23.77 9.87
C VAL A 70 -3.75 24.46 11.18
N THR A 71 -3.13 25.61 11.47
CA THR A 71 -3.27 26.32 12.75
C THR A 71 -3.99 27.66 12.62
N VAL A 72 -4.49 28.00 11.44
CA VAL A 72 -5.27 29.22 11.17
C VAL A 72 -6.59 28.82 10.54
N GLU A 73 -7.68 29.40 11.03
CA GLU A 73 -9.03 29.30 10.44
C GLU A 73 -9.20 30.29 9.29
#